data_AF-V3ZVV7-F1
#
_entry.id   AF-V3ZVV7-F1
#
_cell.length_a   1.000
_cell.length_b   1.000
_cell.length_c   1.000
_cell.angle_alpha   90.00
_cell.angle_beta   90.00
_cell.angle_gamma   90.00
#
_symmetry.space_group_name_H-M   'P 1'
#
loop_
_entity.id
_entity.type
_entity.pdbx_description
1 polymer ?
#
loop_
_entity_poly.entity_id
_entity_poly.type
_entity_poly.pdbx_seq_one_letter_code
_entity_poly.pdbx_strand_id
1 'polypeptide(L)'
;MASERGRLDIKSEGLRWNELKSVLQLSDEALATLLIDSYLQTDSPRNGTSKRRKGSMKSRKMNKATKTQSFDLSEYGVQFPQQERENDLDLEPVSAIDEVFNLNYGHSIENDATRINQTTLHPAYVTDPCAASRESAYIVHNSCLIQLANQNPPSHCNIKNCRADVSMVKKQTGTTVYFIWACSKGHTIREWSSQPSLQGEGHLGDLILACGIVMSGCNYNQIALLFKLLNIDCINSESFEYFNCNFVQPKILSYWNSEQREILSALNGRDVILVGCGLRDQSEDLMKFLTFCVLDYESNDVLYISILDKDSVDVAMDSEKLELQAFIQALQSVQASGARVIEVVTNIQPKINNLLRKKYPEIKRSFDMWDGAKFIGKTIVQASNHTNCQNLLPWLPEIINHFLETSKTCAEISGSLWVSTDEEAFKDSFVTGIIHHTMNNHKWMSGQCLHGPLEDEDAFPWLQPDSPAHNQLKHVLLDKKMSSIIGNFSTNRTTCGLEKLVKYISVYTSNNNYYSFEEYKCRVYLAVLDFINHHNLPNHVDDQGQETLEKTHSSYSSQFEYQNKQESKQYLYLPRVVEKIVGAALNSLMGGR
;
A
#
# COMPACT_ATOMS: atom_id res chain seq x y z
N MET A 1 27.69 -34.84 -19.55
CA MET A 1 28.79 -33.85 -19.46
C MET A 1 28.16 -32.49 -19.27
N ALA A 2 28.34 -31.91 -18.08
CA ALA A 2 27.80 -30.63 -17.66
C ALA A 2 28.51 -29.48 -18.39
N SER A 3 27.78 -28.41 -18.74
CA SER A 3 28.38 -27.11 -19.01
C SER A 3 27.87 -26.11 -17.96
N GLU A 4 28.82 -25.62 -17.17
CA GLU A 4 28.63 -24.73 -16.03
C GLU A 4 28.17 -23.33 -16.48
N ARG A 5 27.13 -22.80 -15.81
CA ARG A 5 26.78 -21.39 -15.84
C ARG A 5 27.71 -20.64 -14.88
N GLY A 6 28.75 -20.01 -15.41
CA GLY A 6 29.62 -19.10 -14.65
C GLY A 6 28.87 -17.85 -14.22
N ARG A 7 28.78 -17.62 -12.90
CA ARG A 7 28.24 -16.40 -12.28
C ARG A 7 29.33 -15.34 -12.31
N LEU A 8 29.15 -14.25 -13.08
CA LEU A 8 30.08 -13.13 -13.11
C LEU A 8 29.93 -12.30 -11.82
N ASP A 9 30.93 -12.36 -10.95
CA ASP A 9 31.06 -11.50 -9.76
C ASP A 9 31.73 -10.18 -10.14
N ILE A 10 31.04 -9.07 -9.90
CA ILE A 10 31.35 -7.75 -10.42
C ILE A 10 31.73 -6.82 -9.25
N LYS A 11 33.00 -6.85 -8.82
CA LYS A 11 33.61 -5.76 -8.00
C LYS A 11 34.89 -5.11 -8.55
N SER A 12 35.09 -3.86 -8.13
CA SER A 12 36.14 -2.83 -8.38
C SER A 12 36.41 -2.33 -9.80
N GLU A 13 36.45 -1.00 -9.90
CA GLU A 13 36.40 -0.13 -11.09
C GLU A 13 37.74 0.03 -11.82
N GLY A 14 37.66 0.35 -13.12
CA GLY A 14 38.78 0.85 -13.94
C GLY A 14 39.12 -0.03 -15.15
N LEU A 15 39.29 -1.33 -14.97
CA LEU A 15 39.63 -2.27 -16.05
C LEU A 15 38.43 -2.79 -16.84
N ARG A 16 37.24 -2.25 -16.56
CA ARG A 16 35.95 -2.91 -16.78
C ARG A 16 35.27 -2.69 -18.12
N TRP A 17 35.76 -1.77 -18.96
CA TRP A 17 35.03 -1.40 -20.18
C TRP A 17 35.55 -2.06 -21.46
N ASN A 18 36.82 -2.44 -21.52
CA ASN A 18 37.35 -3.14 -22.70
C ASN A 18 36.82 -4.57 -22.81
N GLU A 19 36.56 -5.24 -21.69
CA GLU A 19 35.89 -6.56 -21.66
C GLU A 19 34.39 -6.46 -22.00
N LEU A 20 33.69 -5.45 -21.50
CA LEU A 20 32.27 -5.24 -21.81
C LEU A 20 32.04 -4.94 -23.31
N LYS A 21 32.97 -4.21 -23.95
CA LYS A 21 32.95 -3.94 -25.39
C LYS A 21 33.14 -5.22 -26.22
N SER A 22 33.95 -6.19 -25.74
CA SER A 22 34.17 -7.46 -26.44
C SER A 22 33.02 -8.45 -26.24
N VAL A 23 32.40 -8.46 -25.05
CA VAL A 23 31.29 -9.37 -24.72
C VAL A 23 29.97 -8.96 -25.37
N LEU A 24 29.68 -7.65 -25.46
CA LEU A 24 28.41 -7.15 -26.02
C LEU A 24 28.43 -6.89 -27.53
N GLN A 25 29.59 -7.07 -28.20
CA GLN A 25 29.77 -6.86 -29.65
C GLN A 25 29.14 -5.55 -30.17
N LEU A 26 29.24 -4.47 -29.39
CA LEU A 26 28.66 -3.18 -29.77
C LEU A 26 29.51 -2.57 -30.91
N SER A 27 29.01 -2.66 -32.13
CA SER A 27 29.65 -2.15 -33.35
C SER A 27 29.43 -0.66 -33.57
N ASP A 28 28.43 -0.07 -32.90
CA ASP A 28 28.07 1.35 -33.04
C ASP A 28 28.72 2.18 -31.93
N GLU A 29 29.68 3.01 -32.33
CA GLU A 29 30.47 3.85 -31.44
C GLU A 29 29.63 4.97 -30.80
N ALA A 30 28.57 5.43 -31.46
CA ALA A 30 27.69 6.49 -30.94
C ALA A 30 26.77 5.98 -29.83
N LEU A 31 26.27 4.74 -29.96
CA LEU A 31 25.47 4.10 -28.91
C LEU A 31 26.31 3.83 -27.64
N ALA A 32 27.58 3.45 -27.83
CA ALA A 32 28.52 3.28 -26.72
C ALA A 32 28.79 4.62 -25.99
N THR A 33 28.96 5.72 -26.71
CA THR A 33 29.15 7.05 -26.11
C THR A 33 27.92 7.52 -25.33
N LEU A 34 26.71 7.30 -25.86
CA LEU A 34 25.45 7.64 -25.17
C LEU A 34 25.27 6.90 -23.85
N LEU A 35 25.65 5.62 -23.81
CA LEU A 35 25.60 4.81 -22.59
C LEU A 35 26.66 5.24 -21.56
N ILE A 36 27.84 5.69 -22.02
CA ILE A 36 28.90 6.24 -21.17
C ILE A 36 28.45 7.58 -20.55
N ASP A 37 27.88 8.48 -21.34
CA ASP A 37 27.43 9.78 -20.86
C ASP A 37 26.24 9.66 -19.90
N SER A 38 25.32 8.73 -20.15
CA SER A 38 24.20 8.44 -19.23
C SER A 38 24.67 7.90 -17.89
N TYR A 39 25.77 7.13 -17.85
CA TYR A 39 26.33 6.56 -16.62
C TYR A 39 27.19 7.58 -15.84
N LEU A 40 27.91 8.47 -16.52
CA LEU A 40 28.71 9.50 -15.85
C LEU A 40 27.88 10.65 -15.29
N GLN A 41 26.66 10.88 -15.80
CA GLN A 41 25.72 11.87 -15.26
C GLN A 41 25.05 11.44 -13.95
N THR A 42 25.03 10.15 -13.61
CA THR A 42 24.47 9.67 -12.34
C THR A 42 25.40 9.85 -11.13
N ASP A 43 26.68 10.20 -11.34
CA ASP A 43 27.71 10.24 -10.28
C ASP A 43 28.36 11.62 -10.01
N SER A 44 27.76 12.73 -10.48
CA SER A 44 28.29 14.08 -10.19
C SER A 44 27.40 14.90 -9.25
N PRO A 45 27.87 15.33 -8.05
CA PRO A 45 27.14 16.28 -7.21
C PRO A 45 27.24 17.69 -7.80
N ARG A 46 26.08 18.36 -7.96
CA ARG A 46 25.98 19.77 -8.38
C ARG A 46 26.67 20.70 -7.37
N ASN A 47 27.78 21.32 -7.79
CA ASN A 47 28.45 22.38 -7.04
C ASN A 47 27.66 23.71 -7.13
N GLY A 48 27.02 24.10 -6.03
CA GLY A 48 26.65 25.49 -5.72
C GLY A 48 27.71 26.11 -4.79
N THR A 49 28.25 27.25 -5.18
CA THR A 49 29.37 27.93 -4.53
C THR A 49 28.97 28.60 -3.20
N SER A 50 29.58 28.18 -2.09
CA SER A 50 29.69 29.02 -0.89
C SER A 50 30.95 28.68 -0.08
N LYS A 51 31.83 29.68 0.07
CA LYS A 51 33.09 29.60 0.83
C LYS A 51 32.78 29.37 2.32
N ARG A 52 33.25 28.27 2.91
CA ARG A 52 33.46 28.18 4.37
C ARG A 52 34.70 27.38 4.74
N ARG A 53 35.33 27.84 5.82
CA ARG A 53 36.70 27.63 6.29
C ARG A 53 37.09 26.15 6.50
N LYS A 54 38.35 25.83 6.16
CA LYS A 54 39.05 24.61 6.59
C LYS A 54 39.09 24.54 8.13
N GLY A 55 38.38 23.57 8.70
CA GLY A 55 38.52 23.12 10.07
C GLY A 55 38.86 21.63 10.06
N SER A 56 40.01 21.29 10.63
CA SER A 56 40.48 19.91 10.81
C SER A 56 39.52 19.13 11.70
N MET A 57 39.01 17.98 11.23
CA MET A 57 38.27 17.03 12.07
C MET A 57 38.69 15.60 11.74
N LYS A 58 39.06 14.89 12.82
CA LYS A 58 39.64 13.56 12.87
C LYS A 58 38.74 12.51 12.21
N SER A 59 39.38 11.60 11.47
CA SER A 59 38.84 10.33 10.99
C SER A 59 38.03 9.61 12.07
N ARG A 60 36.71 9.52 11.87
CA ARG A 60 35.81 8.62 12.59
C ARG A 60 35.50 7.50 11.63
N LYS A 61 36.02 6.29 11.91
CA LYS A 61 35.67 5.06 11.18
C LYS A 61 34.14 4.93 11.14
N MET A 62 33.55 5.05 9.96
CA MET A 62 32.15 4.70 9.74
C MET A 62 32.02 3.18 9.80
N ASN A 63 31.08 2.72 10.62
CA ASN A 63 30.68 1.33 10.70
C ASN A 63 30.11 0.87 9.36
N LYS A 64 30.53 -0.32 8.90
CA LYS A 64 29.88 -1.05 7.82
C LYS A 64 28.39 -1.21 8.16
N ALA A 65 27.53 -0.75 7.27
CA ALA A 65 26.11 -1.07 7.28
C ALA A 65 25.95 -2.59 7.11
N THR A 66 25.44 -3.24 8.15
CA THR A 66 24.97 -4.62 8.08
C THR A 66 23.65 -4.60 7.33
N LYS A 67 23.58 -5.28 6.17
CA LYS A 67 22.29 -5.64 5.56
C LYS A 67 21.46 -6.35 6.65
N THR A 68 20.33 -5.78 7.02
CA THR A 68 19.36 -6.43 7.91
C THR A 68 18.73 -7.58 7.13
N GLN A 69 19.32 -8.76 7.25
CA GLN A 69 18.68 -10.01 6.83
C GLN A 69 17.40 -10.15 7.69
N SER A 70 16.25 -10.37 7.07
CA SER A 70 15.00 -10.64 7.80
C SER A 70 15.22 -11.84 8.71
N PHE A 71 14.91 -11.69 9.99
CA PHE A 71 15.02 -12.79 10.96
C PHE A 71 13.75 -13.61 10.89
N ASP A 72 13.86 -14.84 10.41
CA ASP A 72 12.75 -15.76 10.26
C ASP A 72 12.78 -16.79 11.40
N LEU A 73 11.68 -16.84 12.16
CA LEU A 73 11.52 -17.79 13.26
C LEU A 73 11.18 -19.20 12.75
N SER A 74 10.71 -19.33 11.51
CA SER A 74 10.41 -20.63 10.88
C SER A 74 11.66 -21.48 10.69
N GLU A 75 12.81 -20.86 10.43
CA GLU A 75 14.13 -21.52 10.34
C GLU A 75 14.52 -22.26 11.63
N TYR A 76 13.87 -21.92 12.75
CA TYR A 76 14.12 -22.49 14.06
C TYR A 76 13.00 -23.43 14.54
N GLY A 77 12.00 -23.73 13.71
CA GLY A 77 10.92 -24.65 14.07
C GLY A 77 9.77 -24.03 14.88
N VAL A 78 9.69 -22.69 14.93
CA VAL A 78 8.53 -22.00 15.53
C VAL A 78 7.36 -22.03 14.55
N GLN A 79 6.25 -22.66 14.95
CA GLN A 79 5.00 -22.67 14.19
C GLN A 79 3.97 -21.78 14.91
N PHE A 80 3.39 -20.81 14.20
CA PHE A 80 2.44 -19.86 14.78
C PHE A 80 1.00 -20.39 14.72
N PRO A 81 0.04 -19.98 15.59
CA PRO A 81 -1.36 -20.41 15.52
C PRO A 81 -2.10 -19.91 14.26
N GLN A 82 -3.10 -20.65 13.76
CA GLN A 82 -3.84 -20.32 12.53
C GLN A 82 -4.78 -19.09 12.65
N GLN A 83 -5.36 -18.83 13.83
CA GLN A 83 -6.40 -17.81 14.01
C GLN A 83 -5.93 -16.35 13.94
N GLU A 84 -4.63 -16.09 14.11
CA GLU A 84 -4.04 -14.73 14.08
C GLU A 84 -3.09 -14.53 12.89
N ARG A 85 -2.95 -15.57 12.05
CA ARG A 85 -2.26 -15.52 10.75
C ARG A 85 -3.25 -15.07 9.69
N GLU A 86 -3.59 -13.79 9.67
CA GLU A 86 -4.40 -13.24 8.58
C GLU A 86 -3.54 -13.01 7.32
N ASN A 87 -3.28 -14.14 6.68
CA ASN A 87 -3.09 -14.46 5.27
C ASN A 87 -2.53 -13.41 4.30
N ASP A 88 -1.62 -13.91 3.47
CA ASP A 88 -1.35 -13.41 2.13
C ASP A 88 -2.65 -13.47 1.32
N LEU A 89 -3.47 -12.42 1.46
CA LEU A 89 -4.37 -12.00 0.40
C LEU A 89 -3.48 -11.87 -0.83
N ASP A 90 -3.57 -12.83 -1.74
CA ASP A 90 -3.21 -12.63 -3.13
C ASP A 90 -4.13 -11.51 -3.63
N LEU A 91 -3.74 -10.26 -3.36
CA LEU A 91 -4.22 -9.09 -4.06
C LEU A 91 -3.65 -9.19 -5.48
N GLU A 92 -4.04 -10.22 -6.23
CA GLU A 92 -3.97 -10.18 -7.66
C GLU A 92 -4.81 -8.96 -8.06
N PRO A 93 -4.22 -7.91 -8.66
CA PRO A 93 -4.95 -6.65 -8.86
C PRO A 93 -6.14 -6.77 -9.82
N VAL A 94 -6.47 -7.97 -10.32
CA VAL A 94 -7.18 -8.17 -11.58
C VAL A 94 -8.02 -9.46 -11.65
N SER A 95 -8.13 -10.31 -10.61
CA SER A 95 -8.93 -11.56 -10.75
C SER A 95 -10.45 -11.33 -10.60
N ALA A 96 -10.88 -10.26 -9.92
CA ALA A 96 -12.30 -9.90 -9.76
C ALA A 96 -12.92 -9.19 -10.99
N ILE A 97 -12.13 -8.93 -12.04
CA ILE A 97 -12.59 -8.20 -13.24
C ILE A 97 -13.63 -9.02 -14.01
N ASP A 98 -13.49 -10.36 -14.07
CA ASP A 98 -14.37 -11.22 -14.86
C ASP A 98 -15.83 -11.22 -14.34
N GLU A 99 -16.06 -11.04 -13.03
CA GLU A 99 -17.41 -10.95 -12.46
C GLU A 99 -18.02 -9.55 -12.63
N VAL A 100 -17.22 -8.47 -12.54
CA VAL A 100 -17.68 -7.10 -12.79
C VAL A 100 -18.12 -6.90 -14.24
N PHE A 101 -17.45 -7.53 -15.21
CA PHE A 101 -17.88 -7.49 -16.62
C PHE A 101 -19.15 -8.30 -16.89
N ASN A 102 -19.48 -9.30 -16.05
CA ASN A 102 -20.70 -10.10 -16.18
C ASN A 102 -21.96 -9.42 -15.60
N LEU A 103 -21.81 -8.30 -14.88
CA LEU A 103 -22.93 -7.52 -14.31
C LEU A 103 -23.60 -6.54 -15.29
N ASN A 104 -23.30 -6.61 -16.60
CA ASN A 104 -24.01 -5.80 -17.59
C ASN A 104 -25.43 -6.32 -17.83
N TYR A 105 -26.34 -5.82 -16.99
CA TYR A 105 -27.73 -5.46 -17.24
C TYR A 105 -28.30 -5.88 -18.60
N GLY A 106 -29.20 -6.87 -18.55
CA GLY A 106 -30.23 -7.01 -19.55
C GLY A 106 -31.14 -5.79 -19.53
N HIS A 107 -30.85 -4.79 -20.35
CA HIS A 107 -31.81 -3.75 -20.71
C HIS A 107 -32.27 -4.00 -22.15
N SER A 108 -33.54 -4.40 -22.26
CA SER A 108 -34.32 -4.35 -23.48
C SER A 108 -34.31 -2.93 -24.03
N ILE A 109 -33.71 -2.74 -25.21
CA ILE A 109 -33.80 -1.50 -25.96
C ILE A 109 -35.23 -1.44 -26.53
N GLU A 110 -36.11 -0.67 -25.89
CA GLU A 110 -37.31 -0.18 -26.55
C GLU A 110 -36.91 0.91 -27.54
N ASN A 111 -37.16 0.65 -28.83
CA ASN A 111 -36.87 1.54 -29.94
C ASN A 111 -37.84 2.73 -29.95
N ASP A 112 -37.48 3.83 -29.31
CA ASP A 112 -38.09 5.12 -29.60
C ASP A 112 -37.29 5.87 -30.67
N ALA A 113 -37.65 5.59 -31.93
CA ALA A 113 -37.15 6.31 -33.09
C ALA A 113 -37.79 7.69 -33.19
N THR A 114 -37.31 8.66 -32.42
CA THR A 114 -37.63 10.08 -32.65
C THR A 114 -36.79 10.63 -33.80
N ARG A 115 -37.46 11.08 -34.87
CA ARG A 115 -36.86 11.78 -36.02
C ARG A 115 -36.05 13.00 -35.56
N ILE A 116 -34.73 12.94 -35.74
CA ILE A 116 -33.83 14.09 -35.55
C ILE A 116 -33.94 14.99 -36.78
N ASN A 117 -34.47 16.20 -36.59
CA ASN A 117 -34.48 17.24 -37.62
C ASN A 117 -33.05 17.75 -37.89
N GLN A 118 -32.70 17.86 -39.16
CA GLN A 118 -31.40 18.34 -39.65
C GLN A 118 -31.22 19.84 -39.39
N THR A 119 -30.63 20.19 -38.25
CA THR A 119 -30.02 21.50 -38.02
C THR A 119 -28.63 21.29 -37.42
N THR A 120 -27.61 21.75 -38.15
CA THR A 120 -26.19 21.89 -37.76
C THR A 120 -25.76 21.15 -36.48
N LEU A 121 -25.24 19.94 -36.67
CA LEU A 121 -24.62 19.12 -35.61
C LEU A 121 -23.34 19.81 -35.12
N HIS A 122 -23.42 20.50 -34.00
CA HIS A 122 -22.27 20.81 -33.15
C HIS A 122 -21.87 19.56 -32.35
N PRO A 123 -20.65 19.51 -31.76
CA PRO A 123 -20.26 18.42 -30.86
C PRO A 123 -21.32 18.24 -29.77
N ALA A 124 -21.69 16.99 -29.47
CA ALA A 124 -22.55 16.71 -28.33
C ALA A 124 -21.81 17.15 -27.05
N TYR A 125 -22.42 18.06 -26.29
CA TYR A 125 -21.88 18.49 -25.01
C TYR A 125 -22.41 17.59 -23.90
N VAL A 126 -21.52 17.27 -22.95
CA VAL A 126 -21.95 16.61 -21.73
C VAL A 126 -22.81 17.58 -20.92
N THR A 127 -23.99 17.12 -20.49
CA THR A 127 -24.95 17.92 -19.70
C THR A 127 -25.35 17.25 -18.39
N ASP A 128 -25.24 15.93 -18.31
CA ASP A 128 -25.52 15.14 -17.11
C ASP A 128 -24.28 14.30 -16.72
N PRO A 129 -23.66 14.56 -15.55
CA PRO A 129 -22.54 13.76 -15.03
C PRO A 129 -22.87 12.28 -14.84
N CYS A 130 -24.09 11.94 -14.43
CA CYS A 130 -24.50 10.56 -14.16
C CYS A 130 -24.54 9.76 -15.46
N ALA A 131 -25.26 10.27 -16.48
CA ALA A 131 -25.27 9.65 -17.80
C ALA A 131 -23.87 9.53 -18.41
N ALA A 132 -23.05 10.59 -18.32
CA ALA A 132 -21.72 10.61 -18.91
C ALA A 132 -20.72 9.65 -18.24
N SER A 133 -20.76 9.53 -16.91
CA SER A 133 -19.90 8.58 -16.18
C SER A 133 -20.23 7.11 -16.47
N ARG A 134 -21.41 6.83 -17.03
CA ARG A 134 -21.89 5.48 -17.34
C ARG A 134 -22.05 5.24 -18.84
N GLU A 135 -21.59 6.16 -19.67
CA GLU A 135 -21.67 6.03 -21.12
C GLU A 135 -20.74 4.92 -21.61
N SER A 136 -21.29 3.98 -22.40
CA SER A 136 -20.51 2.87 -22.96
C SER A 136 -19.51 3.36 -23.99
N ALA A 137 -18.25 2.98 -23.83
CA ALA A 137 -17.17 3.26 -24.78
C ALA A 137 -16.81 2.03 -25.60
N TYR A 138 -16.39 2.25 -26.85
CA TYR A 138 -16.00 1.18 -27.78
C TYR A 138 -14.66 1.50 -28.44
N ILE A 139 -13.84 0.46 -28.65
CA ILE A 139 -12.64 0.55 -29.49
C ILE A 139 -13.07 0.30 -30.94
N VAL A 140 -12.88 1.30 -31.80
CA VAL A 140 -13.28 1.22 -33.21
C VAL A 140 -12.09 1.56 -34.11
N HIS A 141 -11.82 0.72 -35.11
CA HIS A 141 -10.75 0.98 -36.07
C HIS A 141 -11.05 2.19 -36.97
N ASN A 142 -9.98 2.89 -37.35
CA ASN A 142 -10.05 4.09 -38.20
C ASN A 142 -10.80 3.85 -39.52
N SER A 143 -10.65 2.68 -40.15
CA SER A 143 -11.35 2.34 -41.40
C SER A 143 -12.87 2.32 -41.22
N CYS A 144 -13.37 1.75 -40.12
CA CYS A 144 -14.80 1.70 -39.80
C CYS A 144 -15.36 3.11 -39.54
N LEU A 145 -14.62 3.95 -38.81
CA LEU A 145 -15.01 5.35 -38.60
C LEU A 145 -15.08 6.15 -39.90
N ILE A 146 -14.11 5.96 -40.81
CA ILE A 146 -14.12 6.59 -42.13
C ILE A 146 -15.28 6.08 -42.98
N GLN A 147 -15.59 4.78 -42.93
CA GLN A 147 -16.76 4.22 -43.61
C GLN A 147 -18.05 4.88 -43.14
N LEU A 148 -18.25 5.02 -41.82
CA LEU A 148 -19.42 5.71 -41.24
C LEU A 148 -19.48 7.18 -41.66
N ALA A 149 -18.35 7.89 -41.60
CA ALA A 149 -18.26 9.30 -42.00
C ALA A 149 -18.63 9.52 -43.47
N ASN A 150 -18.34 8.54 -44.33
CA ASN A 150 -18.62 8.59 -45.77
C ASN A 150 -20.02 8.10 -46.18
N GLN A 151 -20.88 7.65 -45.26
CA GLN A 151 -22.23 7.21 -45.62
C GLN A 151 -23.15 8.36 -46.06
N ASN A 152 -22.94 9.57 -45.55
CA ASN A 152 -23.75 10.74 -45.91
C ASN A 152 -22.94 12.06 -45.82
N PRO A 153 -21.93 12.24 -46.71
CA PRO A 153 -21.11 13.43 -46.69
C PRO A 153 -21.84 14.61 -47.36
N PRO A 154 -21.69 15.85 -46.86
CA PRO A 154 -22.10 17.03 -47.59
C PRO A 154 -21.29 17.10 -48.90
N SER A 155 -21.95 17.20 -50.05
CA SER A 155 -21.26 17.26 -51.36
C SER A 155 -20.87 18.69 -51.75
N HIS A 156 -21.66 19.69 -51.32
CA HIS A 156 -21.45 21.09 -51.65
C HIS A 156 -21.67 21.97 -50.43
N CYS A 157 -21.01 23.13 -50.40
CA CYS A 157 -21.25 24.12 -49.37
C CYS A 157 -22.70 24.64 -49.44
N ASN A 158 -23.36 24.70 -48.29
CA ASN A 158 -24.73 25.22 -48.14
C ASN A 158 -24.79 26.68 -47.68
N ILE A 159 -23.63 27.32 -47.48
CA ILE A 159 -23.54 28.74 -47.09
C ILE A 159 -23.87 29.62 -48.31
N LYS A 160 -24.67 30.66 -48.09
CA LYS A 160 -25.06 31.62 -49.15
C LYS A 160 -23.84 32.10 -49.93
N ASN A 161 -23.90 32.02 -51.26
CA ASN A 161 -22.85 32.38 -52.22
C ASN A 161 -21.58 31.51 -52.20
N CYS A 162 -21.59 30.37 -51.50
CA CYS A 162 -20.54 29.36 -51.57
C CYS A 162 -21.11 28.06 -52.13
N ARG A 163 -20.70 27.67 -53.33
CA ARG A 163 -21.03 26.37 -53.95
C ARG A 163 -19.80 25.49 -54.15
N ALA A 164 -18.76 25.77 -53.37
CA ALA A 164 -17.49 25.05 -53.45
C ALA A 164 -17.63 23.60 -52.98
N ASP A 165 -16.83 22.73 -53.59
CA ASP A 165 -16.70 21.33 -53.20
C ASP A 165 -16.24 21.21 -51.75
N VAL A 166 -16.71 20.15 -51.11
CA VAL A 166 -16.48 19.84 -49.70
C VAL A 166 -15.54 18.67 -49.58
N SER A 167 -14.53 18.82 -48.74
CA SER A 167 -13.65 17.72 -48.36
C SER A 167 -13.75 17.47 -46.85
N MET A 168 -13.53 16.21 -46.46
CA MET A 168 -13.44 15.82 -45.08
C MET A 168 -11.99 15.87 -44.62
N VAL A 169 -11.74 16.52 -43.49
CA VAL A 169 -10.47 16.53 -42.78
C VAL A 169 -10.63 15.75 -41.49
N LYS A 170 -9.76 14.77 -41.27
CA LYS A 170 -9.63 14.07 -39.99
C LYS A 170 -8.65 14.83 -39.10
N LYS A 171 -9.01 15.07 -37.84
CA LYS A 171 -8.07 15.51 -36.79
C LYS A 171 -8.15 14.57 -35.60
N GLN A 172 -7.09 14.51 -34.81
CA GLN A 172 -7.02 13.68 -33.60
C GLN A 172 -6.46 14.53 -32.46
N THR A 173 -7.00 14.35 -31.27
CA THR A 173 -6.57 15.04 -30.05
C THR A 173 -6.91 14.15 -28.86
N GLY A 174 -5.88 13.78 -28.08
CA GLY A 174 -6.04 12.78 -27.02
C GLY A 174 -6.63 11.48 -27.59
N THR A 175 -7.68 10.98 -26.95
CA THR A 175 -8.43 9.81 -27.40
C THR A 175 -9.53 10.14 -28.42
N THR A 176 -9.73 11.42 -28.77
CA THR A 176 -10.82 11.88 -29.63
C THR A 176 -10.40 12.01 -31.09
N VAL A 177 -11.29 11.55 -31.98
CA VAL A 177 -11.21 11.77 -33.43
C VAL A 177 -12.27 12.79 -33.84
N TYR A 178 -11.86 13.75 -34.67
CA TYR A 178 -12.73 14.72 -35.31
C TYR A 178 -12.80 14.46 -36.82
N PHE A 179 -14.02 14.54 -37.36
CA PHE A 179 -14.24 14.70 -38.79
C PHE A 179 -14.85 16.08 -39.06
N ILE A 180 -14.15 16.87 -39.86
CA ILE A 180 -14.51 18.24 -40.20
C ILE A 180 -14.72 18.30 -41.71
N TRP A 181 -15.95 18.58 -42.13
CA TRP A 181 -16.26 18.80 -43.54
C TRP A 181 -16.18 20.28 -43.84
N ALA A 182 -15.21 20.66 -44.66
CA ALA A 182 -14.96 22.04 -45.03
C ALA A 182 -14.93 22.21 -46.55
N CYS A 183 -15.43 23.34 -47.04
CA CYS A 183 -15.32 23.66 -48.46
C CYS A 183 -13.96 24.28 -48.80
N SER A 184 -13.60 24.28 -50.10
CA SER A 184 -12.34 24.89 -50.56
C SER A 184 -12.18 26.39 -50.26
N LYS A 185 -13.27 27.08 -49.87
CA LYS A 185 -13.25 28.47 -49.39
C LYS A 185 -13.09 28.63 -47.87
N GLY A 186 -12.88 27.54 -47.13
CA GLY A 186 -12.60 27.56 -45.69
C GLY A 186 -13.84 27.53 -44.78
N HIS A 187 -15.05 27.41 -45.31
CA HIS A 187 -16.24 27.27 -44.47
C HIS A 187 -16.39 25.84 -43.94
N THR A 188 -16.50 25.70 -42.62
CA THR A 188 -16.90 24.46 -41.95
C THR A 188 -18.40 24.25 -42.08
N ILE A 189 -18.80 23.13 -42.67
CA ILE A 189 -20.20 22.80 -42.97
C ILE A 189 -20.74 21.83 -41.93
N ARG A 190 -19.90 20.90 -41.49
CA ARG A 190 -20.22 19.93 -40.47
C ARG A 190 -18.97 19.60 -39.68
N GLU A 191 -19.16 19.39 -38.39
CA GLU A 191 -18.15 18.85 -37.49
C GLU A 191 -18.78 17.68 -36.73
N TRP A 192 -17.99 16.64 -36.51
CA TRP A 192 -18.36 15.50 -35.69
C TRP A 192 -17.15 15.08 -34.86
N SER A 193 -17.39 14.76 -33.58
CA SER A 193 -16.41 14.20 -32.67
C SER A 193 -16.81 12.79 -32.26
N SER A 194 -15.84 11.92 -32.04
CA SER A 194 -16.07 10.55 -31.58
C SER A 194 -16.48 10.46 -30.11
N GLN A 195 -16.40 11.56 -29.37
CA GLN A 195 -16.72 11.63 -27.95
C GLN A 195 -17.33 13.00 -27.59
N PRO A 196 -18.15 13.07 -26.53
CA PRO A 196 -18.68 14.32 -26.02
C PRO A 196 -17.59 15.28 -25.51
N SER A 197 -17.84 16.59 -25.65
CA SER A 197 -16.93 17.63 -25.13
C SER A 197 -17.33 18.09 -23.73
N LEU A 198 -16.33 18.33 -22.89
CA LEU A 198 -16.44 18.92 -21.54
C LEU A 198 -16.33 20.45 -21.57
N GLN A 199 -16.99 21.09 -22.54
CA GLN A 199 -17.13 22.56 -22.67
C GLN A 199 -15.84 23.41 -22.44
N GLY A 200 -14.68 22.95 -22.88
CA GLY A 200 -13.42 23.71 -22.77
C GLY A 200 -12.38 23.08 -21.84
N GLU A 201 -12.80 22.04 -21.10
CA GLU A 201 -11.94 21.19 -20.28
C GLU A 201 -11.43 19.95 -21.05
N GLY A 202 -11.69 19.87 -22.36
CA GLY A 202 -11.33 18.74 -23.22
C GLY A 202 -12.49 17.80 -23.54
N HIS A 203 -12.24 16.49 -23.49
CA HIS A 203 -13.16 15.43 -23.90
C HIS A 203 -13.47 14.47 -22.76
N LEU A 204 -14.67 13.89 -22.79
CA LEU A 204 -15.12 12.98 -21.74
C LEU A 204 -14.20 11.75 -21.61
N GLY A 205 -13.84 11.08 -22.72
CA GLY A 205 -13.00 9.89 -22.65
C GLY A 205 -11.57 10.17 -22.21
N ASP A 206 -11.05 11.37 -22.44
CA ASP A 206 -9.74 11.79 -21.92
C ASP A 206 -9.77 11.89 -20.39
N LEU A 207 -10.82 12.49 -19.82
CA LEU A 207 -11.03 12.56 -18.37
C LEU A 207 -11.27 11.17 -17.78
N ILE A 208 -12.13 10.34 -18.40
CA ILE A 208 -12.43 8.98 -17.93
C ILE A 208 -11.18 8.10 -17.99
N LEU A 209 -10.33 8.23 -19.01
CA LEU A 209 -9.05 7.54 -19.09
C LEU A 209 -8.13 7.97 -17.94
N ALA A 210 -8.00 9.27 -17.66
CA ALA A 210 -7.22 9.76 -16.52
C ALA A 210 -7.74 9.22 -15.18
N CYS A 211 -9.07 9.22 -14.99
CA CYS A 211 -9.71 8.62 -13.81
C CYS A 211 -9.37 7.13 -13.70
N GLY A 212 -9.56 6.37 -14.78
CA GLY A 212 -9.30 4.94 -14.83
C GLY A 212 -7.87 4.58 -14.45
N ILE A 213 -6.88 5.29 -15.01
CA ILE A 213 -5.46 5.06 -14.70
C ILE A 213 -5.18 5.21 -13.20
N VAL A 214 -5.67 6.29 -12.57
CA VAL A 214 -5.41 6.57 -11.16
C VAL A 214 -6.19 5.62 -10.25
N MET A 215 -7.47 5.40 -10.55
CA MET A 215 -8.38 4.61 -9.72
C MET A 215 -8.12 3.11 -9.78
N SER A 216 -7.48 2.60 -10.85
CA SER A 216 -7.02 1.21 -10.93
C SER A 216 -5.62 0.99 -10.36
N GLY A 217 -4.97 2.02 -9.81
CA GLY A 217 -3.59 1.96 -9.34
C GLY A 217 -2.55 1.89 -10.46
N CYS A 218 -2.95 1.98 -11.73
CA CYS A 218 -2.03 1.89 -12.87
C CYS A 218 -1.06 3.07 -12.98
N ASN A 219 0.03 2.85 -13.71
CA ASN A 219 0.98 3.90 -14.09
C ASN A 219 0.67 4.44 -15.49
N TYR A 220 0.67 5.77 -15.63
CA TYR A 220 0.42 6.42 -16.92
C TYR A 220 1.36 5.95 -18.02
N ASN A 221 2.67 5.78 -17.75
CA ASN A 221 3.63 5.38 -18.77
C ASN A 221 3.36 3.97 -19.29
N GLN A 222 2.92 3.06 -18.41
CA GLN A 222 2.53 1.70 -18.80
C GLN A 222 1.28 1.71 -19.69
N ILE A 223 0.29 2.53 -19.34
CA ILE A 223 -0.95 2.66 -20.12
C ILE A 223 -0.70 3.38 -21.45
N ALA A 224 0.13 4.42 -21.47
CA ALA A 224 0.54 5.09 -22.70
C ALA A 224 1.30 4.14 -23.64
N LEU A 225 2.16 3.27 -23.10
CA LEU A 225 2.83 2.22 -23.87
C LEU A 225 1.83 1.19 -24.43
N LEU A 226 0.86 0.76 -23.61
CA LEU A 226 -0.22 -0.14 -24.06
C LEU A 226 -1.00 0.48 -25.24
N PHE A 227 -1.44 1.74 -25.11
CA PHE A 227 -2.16 2.44 -26.17
C PHE A 227 -1.33 2.54 -27.46
N LYS A 228 -0.02 2.83 -27.33
CA LYS A 228 0.91 2.85 -28.46
C LYS A 228 1.00 1.49 -29.16
N LEU A 229 1.04 0.38 -28.41
CA LEU A 229 1.06 -0.98 -28.97
C LEU A 229 -0.26 -1.35 -29.67
N LEU A 230 -1.39 -0.85 -29.15
CA LEU A 230 -2.71 -1.02 -29.76
C LEU A 230 -2.94 -0.11 -30.96
N ASN A 231 -2.02 0.81 -31.26
CA ASN A 231 -2.15 1.86 -32.26
C ASN A 231 -3.40 2.74 -32.02
N ILE A 232 -3.62 3.08 -30.74
CA ILE A 232 -4.66 4.00 -30.27
C ILE A 232 -3.97 5.24 -29.71
N ASP A 233 -4.43 6.43 -30.10
CA ASP A 233 -3.91 7.67 -29.54
C ASP A 233 -4.32 7.81 -28.07
N CYS A 234 -3.37 8.21 -27.23
CA CYS A 234 -3.57 8.43 -25.80
C CYS A 234 -3.47 9.93 -25.49
N ILE A 235 -4.06 10.35 -24.36
CA ILE A 235 -3.72 11.65 -23.78
C ILE A 235 -2.22 11.71 -23.50
N ASN A 236 -1.61 12.89 -23.67
CA ASN A 236 -0.20 13.07 -23.34
C ASN A 236 -0.02 13.29 -21.83
N SER A 237 1.24 13.30 -21.37
CA SER A 237 1.56 13.41 -19.94
C SER A 237 1.08 14.74 -19.34
N GLU A 238 1.09 15.82 -20.10
CA GLU A 238 0.65 17.14 -19.63
C GLU A 238 -0.87 17.18 -19.45
N SER A 239 -1.62 16.61 -20.40
CA SER A 239 -3.08 16.49 -20.31
C SER A 239 -3.50 15.54 -19.18
N PHE A 240 -2.78 14.43 -18.99
CA PHE A 240 -3.01 13.54 -17.86
C PHE A 240 -2.81 14.26 -16.52
N GLU A 241 -1.68 14.95 -16.36
CA GLU A 241 -1.39 15.70 -15.13
C GLU A 241 -2.41 16.81 -14.89
N TYR A 242 -2.82 17.51 -15.96
CA TYR A 242 -3.88 18.50 -15.91
C TYR A 242 -5.19 17.92 -15.35
N PHE A 243 -5.67 16.80 -15.90
CA PHE A 243 -6.90 16.17 -15.41
C PHE A 243 -6.75 15.70 -13.96
N ASN A 244 -5.59 15.14 -13.62
CA ASN A 244 -5.33 14.64 -12.29
C ASN A 244 -5.34 15.73 -11.23
N CYS A 245 -4.56 16.79 -11.42
CA CYS A 245 -4.42 17.86 -10.44
C CYS A 245 -5.71 18.67 -10.29
N ASN A 246 -6.45 18.90 -11.38
CA ASN A 246 -7.61 19.80 -11.35
C ASN A 246 -8.92 19.08 -10.99
N PHE A 247 -9.07 17.79 -11.32
CA PHE A 247 -10.34 17.08 -11.15
C PHE A 247 -10.22 15.80 -10.34
N VAL A 248 -9.29 14.90 -10.67
CA VAL A 248 -9.25 13.55 -10.07
C VAL A 248 -8.78 13.61 -8.60
N GLN A 249 -7.58 14.13 -8.34
CA GLN A 249 -6.99 14.16 -7.00
C GLN A 249 -7.86 14.96 -6.00
N PRO A 250 -8.36 16.17 -6.32
CA PRO A 250 -9.18 16.94 -5.37
C PRO A 250 -10.47 16.22 -4.98
N LYS A 251 -11.07 15.46 -5.92
CA LYS A 251 -12.33 14.76 -5.67
C LYS A 251 -12.14 13.48 -4.88
N ILE A 252 -11.06 12.74 -5.12
CA ILE A 252 -10.67 11.60 -4.27
C ILE A 252 -10.41 12.08 -2.84
N LEU A 253 -9.62 13.17 -2.68
CA LEU A 253 -9.35 13.75 -1.37
C LEU A 253 -10.63 14.18 -0.66
N SER A 254 -11.54 14.87 -1.37
CA SER A 254 -12.83 15.26 -0.81
C SER A 254 -13.71 14.07 -0.46
N TYR A 255 -13.64 12.98 -1.23
CA TYR A 255 -14.41 11.76 -0.97
C TYR A 255 -13.90 11.09 0.31
N TRP A 256 -12.59 10.84 0.40
CA TRP A 256 -11.94 10.31 1.61
C TRP A 256 -12.25 11.15 2.85
N ASN A 257 -12.11 12.48 2.77
CA ASN A 257 -12.41 13.36 3.91
C ASN A 257 -13.88 13.28 4.35
N SER A 258 -14.81 12.93 3.45
CA SER A 258 -16.21 12.70 3.83
C SER A 258 -16.36 11.40 4.59
N GLU A 259 -15.87 10.30 4.02
CA GLU A 259 -15.90 8.96 4.64
C GLU A 259 -15.23 8.98 6.02
N GLN A 260 -14.04 9.58 6.12
CA GLN A 260 -13.32 9.69 7.38
C GLN A 260 -14.10 10.48 8.44
N ARG A 261 -14.77 11.57 8.06
CA ARG A 261 -15.60 12.33 9.00
C ARG A 261 -16.78 11.51 9.51
N GLU A 262 -17.40 10.72 8.64
CA GLU A 262 -18.51 9.84 9.04
C GLU A 262 -18.03 8.79 10.04
N ILE A 263 -16.91 8.11 9.74
CA ILE A 263 -16.25 7.16 10.66
C ILE A 263 -15.94 7.83 12.00
N LEU A 264 -15.23 8.96 12.00
CA LEU A 264 -14.85 9.67 13.22
C LEU A 264 -16.06 10.16 14.02
N SER A 265 -17.14 10.59 13.35
CA SER A 265 -18.37 11.02 14.02
C SER A 265 -19.09 9.87 14.73
N ALA A 266 -19.00 8.64 14.18
CA ALA A 266 -19.58 7.45 14.78
C ALA A 266 -18.85 7.01 16.06
N LEU A 267 -17.62 7.48 16.29
CA LEU A 267 -16.80 7.16 17.46
C LEU A 267 -17.02 8.08 18.67
N ASN A 268 -17.83 9.14 18.52
CA ASN A 268 -18.04 10.08 19.62
C ASN A 268 -18.61 9.37 20.86
N GLY A 269 -17.91 9.49 21.99
CA GLY A 269 -18.28 8.85 23.26
C GLY A 269 -18.00 7.34 23.34
N ARG A 270 -17.36 6.75 22.32
CA ARG A 270 -16.96 5.34 22.33
C ARG A 270 -15.54 5.16 22.85
N ASP A 271 -15.29 3.99 23.41
CA ASP A 271 -13.94 3.54 23.74
C ASP A 271 -13.29 2.98 22.49
N VAL A 272 -12.04 3.35 22.25
CA VAL A 272 -11.29 2.95 21.06
C VAL A 272 -9.96 2.35 21.48
N ILE A 273 -9.63 1.22 20.87
CA ILE A 273 -8.33 0.58 20.96
C ILE A 273 -7.58 0.92 19.68
N LEU A 274 -6.63 1.82 19.80
CA LEU A 274 -5.97 2.42 18.65
C LEU A 274 -4.78 1.58 18.23
N VAL A 275 -4.78 1.07 17.00
CA VAL A 275 -3.64 0.33 16.43
C VAL A 275 -2.91 1.23 15.45
N GLY A 276 -1.61 1.44 15.63
CA GLY A 276 -0.85 2.36 14.80
C GLY A 276 0.52 1.82 14.38
N CYS A 277 0.85 1.95 13.09
CA CYS A 277 2.18 1.62 12.57
C CYS A 277 2.58 2.53 11.41
N GLY A 278 3.86 2.89 11.38
CA GLY A 278 4.48 3.56 10.24
C GLY A 278 4.88 2.57 9.16
N LEU A 279 4.48 2.84 7.92
CA LEU A 279 4.94 2.09 6.75
C LEU A 279 6.40 2.43 6.51
N ARG A 280 7.28 1.44 6.72
CA ARG A 280 8.73 1.59 6.56
C ARG A 280 9.31 0.80 5.39
N ASP A 281 8.49 0.07 4.65
CA ASP A 281 8.95 -0.93 3.67
C ASP A 281 9.02 -0.40 2.22
N GLN A 282 9.55 0.82 2.07
CA GLN A 282 10.06 1.30 0.79
C GLN A 282 11.58 1.33 0.93
N SER A 283 12.32 0.97 -0.13
CA SER A 283 13.78 0.97 -0.08
C SER A 283 14.31 2.31 0.45
N GLU A 284 15.38 2.28 1.26
CA GLU A 284 15.87 3.48 1.98
C GLU A 284 16.17 4.67 1.05
N ASP A 285 16.49 4.41 -0.23
CA ASP A 285 16.73 5.42 -1.27
C ASP A 285 15.46 6.07 -1.85
N LEU A 286 14.27 5.46 -1.66
CA LEU A 286 12.97 5.93 -2.16
C LEU A 286 12.02 6.45 -1.07
N MET A 287 12.42 6.41 0.20
CA MET A 287 11.57 6.82 1.33
C MET A 287 11.41 8.34 1.43
N LYS A 288 10.81 8.98 0.42
CA LYS A 288 10.49 10.42 0.41
C LYS A 288 9.31 10.75 1.33
N PHE A 289 8.35 9.83 1.42
CA PHE A 289 7.14 10.00 2.21
C PHE A 289 7.08 8.99 3.35
N LEU A 290 6.57 9.41 4.51
CA LEU A 290 6.16 8.52 5.60
C LEU A 290 4.65 8.46 5.61
N THR A 291 4.10 7.25 5.57
CA THR A 291 2.69 6.98 5.81
C THR A 291 2.54 6.30 7.17
N PHE A 292 1.77 6.89 8.07
CA PHE A 292 1.42 6.30 9.35
C PHE A 292 -0.08 6.04 9.38
N CYS A 293 -0.44 4.77 9.54
CA CYS A 293 -1.82 4.32 9.51
C CYS A 293 -2.31 4.06 10.93
N VAL A 294 -3.57 4.44 11.20
CA VAL A 294 -4.25 4.19 12.46
C VAL A 294 -5.62 3.57 12.21
N LEU A 295 -5.85 2.44 12.87
CA LEU A 295 -7.12 1.70 12.86
C LEU A 295 -7.72 1.63 14.26
N ASP A 296 -9.01 1.37 14.33
CA ASP A 296 -9.62 0.75 15.51
C ASP A 296 -9.35 -0.77 15.49
N TYR A 297 -8.88 -1.32 16.60
CA TYR A 297 -8.48 -2.73 16.70
C TYR A 297 -9.66 -3.68 16.48
N GLU A 298 -10.85 -3.32 16.96
CA GLU A 298 -11.99 -4.24 16.96
C GLU A 298 -12.71 -4.27 15.61
N SER A 299 -12.94 -3.11 15.01
CA SER A 299 -13.66 -2.99 13.73
C SER A 299 -12.76 -3.08 12.51
N ASN A 300 -11.44 -2.85 12.66
CA ASN A 300 -10.51 -2.53 11.57
C ASN A 300 -10.85 -1.26 10.79
N ASP A 301 -11.73 -0.39 11.31
CA ASP A 301 -12.06 0.88 10.67
C ASP A 301 -10.82 1.78 10.61
N VAL A 302 -10.58 2.38 9.44
CA VAL A 302 -9.46 3.30 9.23
C VAL A 302 -9.79 4.67 9.82
N LEU A 303 -9.19 4.99 10.96
CA LEU A 303 -9.49 6.21 11.70
C LEU A 303 -8.71 7.41 11.16
N TYR A 304 -7.42 7.20 10.88
CA TYR A 304 -6.54 8.28 10.44
C TYR A 304 -5.34 7.78 9.65
N ILE A 305 -4.99 8.53 8.61
CA ILE A 305 -3.80 8.31 7.80
C ILE A 305 -2.98 9.60 7.77
N SER A 306 -1.80 9.56 8.36
CA SER A 306 -0.85 10.68 8.34
C SER A 306 0.19 10.45 7.25
N ILE A 307 0.30 11.39 6.31
CA ILE A 307 1.30 11.33 5.24
C ILE A 307 2.21 12.54 5.35
N LEU A 308 3.50 12.31 5.60
CA LEU A 308 4.50 13.37 5.80
C LEU A 308 5.58 13.27 4.73
N ASP A 309 5.93 14.41 4.12
CA ASP A 309 7.07 14.52 3.20
C ASP A 309 8.34 14.86 3.98
N LYS A 310 9.35 13.96 3.90
CA LYS A 310 10.62 14.11 4.59
C LYS A 310 11.38 15.38 4.21
N ASP A 311 11.26 15.81 2.95
CA ASP A 311 11.99 16.98 2.43
C ASP A 311 11.30 18.30 2.84
N SER A 312 10.01 18.23 3.17
CA SER A 312 9.20 19.40 3.57
C SER A 312 9.35 19.78 5.05
N VAL A 313 9.95 18.91 5.87
CA VAL A 313 10.16 19.19 7.29
C VAL A 313 11.45 20.00 7.43
N ASP A 314 11.34 21.23 7.95
CA ASP A 314 12.43 22.23 8.12
C ASP A 314 13.64 21.77 8.98
N VAL A 315 13.67 20.51 9.40
CA VAL A 315 14.74 19.91 10.19
C VAL A 315 15.01 18.53 9.63
N ALA A 316 16.28 18.17 9.47
CA ALA A 316 16.70 16.78 9.24
C ALA A 316 16.21 15.89 10.39
N MET A 317 14.98 15.40 10.28
CA MET A 317 14.36 14.51 11.24
C MET A 317 14.79 13.09 10.92
N ASP A 318 15.30 12.39 11.94
CA ASP A 318 15.43 10.95 11.85
C ASP A 318 14.03 10.31 11.69
N SER A 319 13.98 9.11 11.11
CA SER A 319 12.73 8.41 10.79
C SER A 319 11.80 8.24 12.01
N GLU A 320 12.37 8.00 13.20
CA GLU A 320 11.59 7.81 14.41
C GLU A 320 10.94 9.13 14.92
N LYS A 321 11.55 10.30 14.68
CA LYS A 321 10.92 11.60 15.00
C LYS A 321 9.75 11.87 14.08
N LEU A 322 9.91 11.56 12.80
CA LEU A 322 8.85 11.73 11.82
C LEU A 322 7.66 10.82 12.15
N GLU A 323 7.94 9.56 12.53
CA GLU A 323 6.90 8.62 12.97
C GLU A 323 6.22 9.08 14.25
N LEU A 324 6.97 9.60 15.22
CA LEU A 324 6.39 10.20 16.43
C LEU A 324 5.46 11.38 16.08
N GLN A 325 5.85 12.24 15.15
CA GLN A 325 5.02 13.37 14.71
C GLN A 325 3.74 12.90 14.03
N ALA A 326 3.83 11.91 13.14
CA ALA A 326 2.69 11.32 12.46
C ALA A 326 1.71 10.67 13.45
N PHE A 327 2.24 9.92 14.43
CA PHE A 327 1.46 9.36 15.52
C PHE A 327 0.74 10.43 16.34
N ILE A 328 1.41 11.54 16.70
CA ILE A 328 0.79 12.64 17.45
C ILE A 328 -0.38 13.25 16.67
N GLN A 329 -0.22 13.48 15.36
CA GLN A 329 -1.30 14.01 14.51
C GLN A 329 -2.51 13.06 14.49
N ALA A 330 -2.26 11.75 14.37
CA ALA A 330 -3.31 10.75 14.36
C ALA A 330 -4.03 10.65 15.71
N LEU A 331 -3.29 10.54 16.82
CA LEU A 331 -3.87 10.47 18.16
C LEU A 331 -4.72 11.70 18.48
N GLN A 332 -4.23 12.90 18.16
CA GLN A 332 -4.96 14.14 18.38
C GLN A 332 -6.25 14.20 17.54
N SER A 333 -6.20 13.73 16.29
CA SER A 333 -7.38 13.74 15.40
C SER A 333 -8.46 12.78 15.89
N VAL A 334 -8.07 11.58 16.36
CA VAL A 334 -9.02 10.62 16.95
C VAL A 334 -9.61 11.16 18.25
N GLN A 335 -8.81 11.73 19.14
CA GLN A 335 -9.32 12.33 20.38
C GLN A 335 -10.24 13.53 20.11
N ALA A 336 -9.95 14.33 19.09
CA ALA A 336 -10.77 15.46 18.69
C ALA A 336 -12.17 15.07 18.16
N SER A 337 -12.37 13.81 17.76
CA SER A 337 -13.70 13.31 17.37
C SER A 337 -14.63 13.03 18.56
N GLY A 338 -14.11 13.12 19.80
CA GLY A 338 -14.82 12.75 21.01
C GLY A 338 -14.67 11.28 21.40
N ALA A 339 -13.84 10.51 20.69
CA ALA A 339 -13.50 9.15 21.05
C ALA A 339 -12.58 9.11 22.29
N ARG A 340 -12.79 8.14 23.18
CA ARG A 340 -11.92 7.87 24.32
C ARG A 340 -10.94 6.76 23.95
N VAL A 341 -9.71 7.13 23.61
CA VAL A 341 -8.64 6.17 23.37
C VAL A 341 -8.21 5.55 24.70
N ILE A 342 -8.56 4.27 24.91
CA ILE A 342 -8.28 3.54 26.17
C ILE A 342 -6.97 2.75 26.11
N GLU A 343 -6.57 2.36 24.90
CA GLU A 343 -5.38 1.54 24.66
C GLU A 343 -4.75 1.93 23.31
N VAL A 344 -3.42 1.90 23.24
CA VAL A 344 -2.66 2.10 22.00
C VAL A 344 -1.75 0.89 21.76
N VAL A 345 -1.93 0.24 20.62
CA VAL A 345 -1.15 -0.89 20.12
C VAL A 345 -0.19 -0.41 19.03
N THR A 346 1.11 -0.64 19.20
CA THR A 346 2.12 -0.32 18.19
C THR A 346 3.20 -1.39 18.11
N ASN A 347 3.98 -1.36 17.04
CA ASN A 347 5.30 -2.02 17.02
C ASN A 347 6.18 -1.50 18.17
N ILE A 348 7.31 -2.17 18.45
CA ILE A 348 8.24 -1.76 19.52
C ILE A 348 8.95 -0.44 19.14
N GLN A 349 8.28 0.70 19.37
CA GLN A 349 8.72 2.04 18.99
C GLN A 349 9.09 2.88 20.24
N PRO A 350 10.39 3.07 20.55
CA PRO A 350 10.83 3.70 21.80
C PRO A 350 10.31 5.13 22.01
N LYS A 351 10.24 5.94 20.93
CA LYS A 351 9.81 7.34 21.02
C LYS A 351 8.32 7.49 21.29
N ILE A 352 7.47 6.70 20.62
CA ILE A 352 6.02 6.66 20.85
C ILE A 352 5.74 6.16 22.27
N ASN A 353 6.39 5.06 22.68
CA ASN A 353 6.23 4.53 24.04
C ASN A 353 6.62 5.55 25.12
N ASN A 354 7.75 6.24 24.94
CA ASN A 354 8.17 7.27 25.89
C ASN A 354 7.22 8.48 25.91
N LEU A 355 6.58 8.83 24.80
CA LEU A 355 5.53 9.84 24.75
C LEU A 355 4.30 9.39 25.55
N LEU A 356 3.75 8.21 25.25
CA LEU A 356 2.57 7.67 25.92
C LEU A 356 2.78 7.59 27.43
N ARG A 357 3.91 7.02 27.88
CA ARG A 357 4.25 6.92 29.30
C ARG A 357 4.31 8.28 30.02
N LYS A 358 4.76 9.34 29.34
CA LYS A 358 4.99 10.65 29.97
C LYS A 358 3.81 11.60 29.86
N LYS A 359 3.06 11.54 28.76
CA LYS A 359 1.99 12.51 28.45
C LYS A 359 0.59 11.92 28.52
N TYR A 360 0.45 10.61 28.37
CA TYR A 360 -0.82 9.90 28.36
C TYR A 360 -0.76 8.64 29.25
N PRO A 361 -0.39 8.76 30.54
CA PRO A 361 -0.23 7.62 31.44
C PRO A 361 -1.53 6.82 31.68
N GLU A 362 -2.69 7.42 31.41
CA GLU A 362 -4.01 6.81 31.48
C GLU A 362 -4.31 5.87 30.30
N ILE A 363 -3.61 6.01 29.18
CA ILE A 363 -3.80 5.15 28.00
C ILE A 363 -2.95 3.89 28.18
N LYS A 364 -3.59 2.71 28.14
CA LYS A 364 -2.87 1.43 28.18
C LYS A 364 -1.95 1.32 26.96
N ARG A 365 -0.71 0.90 27.18
CA ARG A 365 0.30 0.76 26.13
C ARG A 365 0.47 -0.73 25.85
N SER A 366 0.27 -1.10 24.59
CA SER A 366 0.39 -2.48 24.14
C SER A 366 1.32 -2.56 22.94
N PHE A 367 2.04 -3.67 22.84
CA PHE A 367 2.93 -3.94 21.72
C PHE A 367 2.44 -5.11 20.89
N ASP A 368 2.76 -5.03 19.61
CA ASP A 368 2.53 -6.11 18.66
C ASP A 368 3.21 -7.41 19.11
N MET A 369 2.43 -8.46 19.33
CA MET A 369 2.90 -9.76 19.78
C MET A 369 3.98 -10.37 18.86
N TRP A 370 3.89 -10.13 17.55
CA TRP A 370 4.83 -10.68 16.57
C TRP A 370 6.20 -10.01 16.64
N ASP A 371 6.22 -8.69 16.82
CA ASP A 371 7.46 -7.96 17.12
C ASP A 371 8.08 -8.44 18.44
N GLY A 372 7.25 -8.77 19.44
CA GLY A 372 7.69 -9.39 20.69
C GLY A 372 8.39 -10.72 20.48
N ALA A 373 7.75 -11.64 19.75
CA ALA A 373 8.32 -12.95 19.41
C ALA A 373 9.64 -12.81 18.62
N LYS A 374 9.66 -11.95 17.59
CA LYS A 374 10.89 -11.66 16.81
C LYS A 374 11.99 -11.06 17.69
N PHE A 375 11.65 -10.17 18.62
CA PHE A 375 12.61 -9.54 19.53
C PHE A 375 13.21 -10.55 20.50
N ILE A 376 12.38 -11.38 21.14
CA ILE A 376 12.82 -12.45 22.06
C ILE A 376 13.69 -13.44 21.29
N GLY A 377 13.22 -13.90 20.12
CA GLY A 377 13.95 -14.89 19.34
C GLY A 377 15.34 -14.42 18.91
N LYS A 378 15.45 -13.18 18.40
CA LYS A 378 16.75 -12.56 18.10
C LYS A 378 17.66 -12.51 19.33
N THR A 379 17.09 -12.21 20.49
CA THR A 379 17.83 -12.10 21.75
C THR A 379 18.37 -13.46 22.18
N ILE A 380 17.58 -14.53 22.06
CA ILE A 380 17.99 -15.90 22.39
C ILE A 380 19.05 -16.41 21.39
N VAL A 381 18.90 -16.16 20.09
CA VAL A 381 19.91 -16.52 19.08
C VAL A 381 21.24 -15.78 19.34
N GLN A 382 21.18 -14.52 19.76
CA GLN A 382 22.40 -13.81 20.18
C GLN A 382 23.00 -14.42 21.45
N ALA A 383 22.17 -14.79 22.44
CA ALA A 383 22.60 -15.45 23.65
C ALA A 383 23.29 -16.80 23.36
N SER A 384 22.77 -17.59 22.43
CA SER A 384 23.33 -18.91 22.11
C SER A 384 24.73 -18.85 21.46
N ASN A 385 25.08 -17.70 20.87
CA ASN A 385 26.39 -17.47 20.28
C ASN A 385 27.50 -17.21 21.32
N HIS A 386 27.14 -17.03 22.60
CA HIS A 386 28.14 -16.98 23.67
C HIS A 386 28.79 -18.35 23.90
N THR A 387 29.99 -18.33 24.48
CA THR A 387 30.75 -19.54 24.79
C THR A 387 29.93 -20.48 25.68
N ASN A 388 29.80 -21.76 25.28
CA ASN A 388 29.07 -22.80 26.00
C ASN A 388 27.56 -22.52 26.20
N CYS A 389 26.92 -21.77 25.30
CA CYS A 389 25.49 -21.43 25.35
C CYS A 389 24.67 -22.01 24.18
N GLN A 390 25.26 -22.88 23.35
CA GLN A 390 24.64 -23.41 22.12
C GLN A 390 23.37 -24.24 22.39
N ASN A 391 23.27 -24.84 23.57
CA ASN A 391 22.10 -25.57 24.05
C ASN A 391 20.87 -24.69 24.34
N LEU A 392 20.96 -23.36 24.17
CA LEU A 392 19.78 -22.48 24.14
C LEU A 392 18.98 -22.60 22.83
N LEU A 393 19.61 -22.97 21.71
CA LEU A 393 18.90 -23.01 20.41
C LEU A 393 17.76 -24.03 20.37
N PRO A 394 17.90 -25.27 20.90
CA PRO A 394 16.78 -26.22 20.97
C PRO A 394 15.58 -25.71 21.80
N TRP A 395 15.82 -24.79 22.75
CA TRP A 395 14.77 -24.19 23.57
C TRP A 395 14.07 -23.01 22.91
N LEU A 396 14.60 -22.49 21.79
CA LEU A 396 14.07 -21.29 21.15
C LEU A 396 12.58 -21.41 20.80
N PRO A 397 12.08 -22.52 20.21
CA PRO A 397 10.65 -22.65 19.92
C PRO A 397 9.79 -22.66 21.17
N GLU A 398 10.18 -23.42 22.19
CA GLU A 398 9.43 -23.51 23.45
C GLU A 398 9.40 -22.19 24.20
N ILE A 399 10.48 -21.41 24.18
CA ILE A 399 10.51 -20.07 24.76
C ILE A 399 9.52 -19.14 24.06
N ILE A 400 9.43 -19.20 22.73
CA ILE A 400 8.49 -18.37 21.96
C ILE A 400 7.05 -18.85 22.15
N ASN A 401 6.80 -20.16 22.11
CA ASN A 401 5.48 -20.72 22.37
C ASN A 401 4.98 -20.37 23.78
N HIS A 402 5.84 -20.51 24.79
CA HIS A 402 5.54 -20.10 26.16
C HIS A 402 5.23 -18.60 26.29
N PHE A 403 5.96 -17.75 25.57
CA PHE A 403 5.68 -16.31 25.50
C PHE A 403 4.26 -16.02 24.95
N LEU A 404 3.92 -16.65 23.82
CA LEU A 404 2.62 -16.48 23.16
C LEU A 404 1.47 -17.01 24.05
N GLU A 405 1.59 -18.23 24.56
CA GLU A 405 0.55 -18.86 25.40
C GLU A 405 0.36 -18.13 26.73
N THR A 406 1.45 -17.68 27.36
CA THR A 406 1.35 -16.87 28.58
C THR A 406 0.63 -15.56 28.32
N SER A 407 0.89 -14.92 27.17
CA SER A 407 0.24 -13.66 26.80
C SER A 407 -1.25 -13.83 26.57
N LYS A 408 -1.61 -14.84 25.77
CA LYS A 408 -2.99 -15.22 25.50
C LYS A 408 -3.76 -15.53 26.79
N THR A 409 -3.18 -16.35 27.66
CA THR A 409 -3.78 -16.71 28.95
C THR A 409 -3.99 -15.47 29.84
N CYS A 410 -3.01 -14.56 29.90
CA CYS A 410 -3.15 -13.30 30.63
C CYS A 410 -4.27 -12.42 30.06
N ALA A 411 -4.37 -12.32 28.73
CA ALA A 411 -5.43 -11.55 28.07
C ALA A 411 -6.83 -12.11 28.37
N GLU A 412 -7.01 -13.44 28.31
CA GLU A 412 -8.28 -14.10 28.62
C GLU A 412 -8.71 -13.91 30.08
N ILE A 413 -7.77 -14.01 31.03
CA ILE A 413 -8.06 -13.81 32.46
C ILE A 413 -8.43 -12.35 32.74
N SER A 414 -7.68 -11.38 32.18
CA SER A 414 -7.95 -9.94 32.40
C SER A 414 -9.30 -9.48 31.86
N GLY A 415 -9.80 -10.10 30.78
CA GLY A 415 -11.16 -9.85 30.25
C GLY A 415 -12.29 -10.26 31.21
N SER A 416 -12.00 -11.11 32.20
CA SER A 416 -12.99 -11.59 33.18
C SER A 416 -13.02 -10.80 34.50
N LEU A 417 -12.03 -9.95 34.78
CA LEU A 417 -12.00 -9.08 35.96
C LEU A 417 -10.98 -7.94 35.79
N TRP A 418 -11.45 -6.68 35.69
CA TRP A 418 -10.59 -5.48 35.71
C TRP A 418 -9.81 -5.39 37.03
N VAL A 419 -8.58 -5.90 37.06
CA VAL A 419 -7.63 -5.64 38.15
C VAL A 419 -6.26 -5.35 37.57
N SER A 420 -5.63 -4.31 38.10
CA SER A 420 -4.31 -3.76 37.78
C SER A 420 -3.12 -4.68 38.07
N THR A 421 -3.24 -5.98 37.82
CA THR A 421 -2.24 -7.04 38.13
C THR A 421 -1.66 -7.74 36.90
N ASP A 422 -2.12 -7.40 35.68
CA ASP A 422 -1.86 -8.15 34.45
C ASP A 422 -0.38 -8.14 34.01
N GLU A 423 0.30 -6.99 34.06
CA GLU A 423 1.67 -6.89 33.53
C GLU A 423 2.71 -7.59 34.41
N GLU A 424 2.54 -7.54 35.73
CA GLU A 424 3.46 -8.16 36.69
C GLU A 424 3.23 -9.67 36.75
N ALA A 425 1.97 -10.11 36.71
CA ALA A 425 1.64 -11.54 36.58
C ALA A 425 2.16 -12.11 35.26
N PHE A 426 1.99 -11.40 34.14
CA PHE A 426 2.57 -11.79 32.85
C PHE A 426 4.09 -11.89 32.92
N LYS A 427 4.75 -10.85 33.48
CA LYS A 427 6.20 -10.84 33.69
C LYS A 427 6.67 -12.05 34.47
N ASP A 428 6.03 -12.35 35.60
CA ASP A 428 6.41 -13.49 36.43
C ASP A 428 6.17 -14.83 35.73
N SER A 429 4.98 -15.02 35.17
CA SER A 429 4.61 -16.28 34.47
C SER A 429 5.49 -16.55 33.27
N PHE A 430 5.83 -15.52 32.49
CA PHE A 430 6.72 -15.68 31.35
C PHE A 430 8.19 -15.78 31.78
N VAL A 431 8.73 -14.74 32.44
CA VAL A 431 10.17 -14.63 32.72
C VAL A 431 10.61 -15.62 33.79
N THR A 432 9.94 -15.64 34.95
CA THR A 432 10.29 -16.57 36.03
C THR A 432 9.93 -17.99 35.60
N GLY A 433 8.75 -18.17 35.00
CA GLY A 433 8.30 -19.47 34.51
C GLY A 433 9.28 -20.12 33.55
N ILE A 434 9.74 -19.43 32.50
CA ILE A 434 10.65 -20.04 31.51
C ILE A 434 12.06 -20.31 32.07
N ILE A 435 12.56 -19.45 32.97
CA ILE A 435 13.84 -19.68 33.65
C ILE A 435 13.78 -20.99 34.47
N HIS A 436 12.68 -21.21 35.19
CA HIS A 436 12.48 -22.41 35.98
C HIS A 436 12.18 -23.64 35.11
N HIS A 437 11.28 -23.49 34.14
CA HIS A 437 10.83 -24.57 33.25
C HIS A 437 12.00 -25.17 32.48
N THR A 438 12.90 -24.36 31.92
CA THR A 438 14.08 -24.86 31.15
C THR A 438 15.03 -25.78 31.95
N MET A 439 14.94 -25.80 33.29
CA MET A 439 15.68 -26.71 34.17
C MET A 439 14.85 -27.89 34.69
N ASN A 440 13.69 -28.17 34.09
CA ASN A 440 12.70 -29.13 34.57
C ASN A 440 12.16 -28.79 35.98
N ASN A 441 12.10 -27.50 36.33
CA ASN A 441 11.48 -27.06 37.57
C ASN A 441 10.16 -26.35 37.26
N HIS A 442 9.04 -27.05 37.47
CA HIS A 442 7.71 -26.54 37.12
C HIS A 442 7.04 -25.72 38.23
N LYS A 443 7.75 -25.46 39.35
CA LYS A 443 7.22 -24.70 40.50
C LYS A 443 8.24 -23.69 41.01
N TRP A 444 7.77 -22.49 41.33
CA TRP A 444 8.57 -21.42 41.91
C TRP A 444 7.76 -20.65 42.96
N MET A 445 8.37 -19.66 43.59
CA MET A 445 7.79 -18.99 44.77
C MET A 445 6.43 -18.31 44.48
N SER A 446 6.26 -17.81 43.27
CA SER A 446 5.11 -17.01 42.84
C SER A 446 4.17 -17.74 41.86
N GLY A 447 4.49 -18.98 41.46
CA GLY A 447 3.69 -19.68 40.46
C GLY A 447 4.16 -21.10 40.12
N GLN A 448 3.49 -21.68 39.13
CA GLN A 448 3.82 -22.99 38.55
C GLN A 448 3.43 -23.01 37.08
N CYS A 449 3.99 -23.94 36.30
CA CYS A 449 3.57 -24.15 34.92
C CYS A 449 2.08 -24.51 34.84
N LEU A 450 1.39 -24.02 33.80
CA LEU A 450 -0.05 -24.18 33.61
C LEU A 450 -0.42 -25.33 32.64
N HIS A 451 0.57 -26.11 32.21
CA HIS A 451 0.36 -27.27 31.35
C HIS A 451 0.33 -28.58 32.16
N GLY A 452 -0.33 -29.61 31.61
CA GLY A 452 -0.23 -30.99 32.09
C GLY A 452 1.11 -31.63 31.67
N PRO A 453 1.33 -32.93 31.93
CA PRO A 453 2.53 -33.64 31.48
C PRO A 453 2.70 -33.49 29.96
N LEU A 454 3.89 -33.08 29.50
CA LEU A 454 4.19 -32.98 28.07
C LEU A 454 4.61 -34.36 27.53
N GLU A 455 4.34 -34.62 26.25
CA GLU A 455 4.87 -35.81 25.57
C GLU A 455 6.40 -35.65 25.39
N ASP A 456 7.16 -36.73 25.58
CA ASP A 456 8.62 -36.76 25.42
C ASP A 456 9.43 -35.78 26.32
N GLU A 457 8.95 -35.44 27.53
CA GLU A 457 9.70 -34.62 28.51
C GLU A 457 11.13 -35.14 28.79
N ASP A 458 11.30 -36.46 28.78
CA ASP A 458 12.60 -37.11 29.01
C ASP A 458 13.59 -36.94 27.85
N ALA A 459 13.10 -36.59 26.65
CA ALA A 459 13.91 -36.40 25.45
C ALA A 459 14.40 -34.95 25.27
N PHE A 460 13.83 -33.99 26.01
CA PHE A 460 14.18 -32.57 25.85
C PHE A 460 15.51 -32.23 26.55
N PRO A 461 16.40 -31.42 25.93
CA PRO A 461 17.71 -31.11 26.50
C PRO A 461 17.62 -30.06 27.62
N TRP A 462 17.18 -30.48 28.82
CA TRP A 462 17.10 -29.62 30.01
C TRP A 462 18.42 -28.90 30.30
N LEU A 463 18.33 -27.61 30.59
CA LEU A 463 19.47 -26.80 30.98
C LEU A 463 19.92 -27.20 32.39
N GLN A 464 21.23 -27.35 32.57
CA GLN A 464 21.78 -27.54 33.91
C GLN A 464 21.65 -26.24 34.71
N PRO A 465 21.19 -26.30 35.99
CA PRO A 465 21.16 -25.14 36.87
C PRO A 465 22.52 -24.44 36.91
N ASP A 466 22.47 -23.11 36.86
CA ASP A 466 23.62 -22.21 36.78
C ASP A 466 24.70 -22.53 35.74
N SER A 467 24.37 -23.31 34.70
CA SER A 467 25.22 -23.46 33.51
C SER A 467 25.40 -22.14 32.77
N PRO A 468 26.44 -21.99 31.93
CA PRO A 468 26.63 -20.77 31.13
C PRO A 468 25.38 -20.39 30.33
N ALA A 469 24.72 -21.38 29.72
CA ALA A 469 23.47 -21.21 28.98
C ALA A 469 22.32 -20.70 29.85
N HIS A 470 22.08 -21.34 30.99
CA HIS A 470 21.01 -20.94 31.91
C HIS A 470 21.26 -19.55 32.52
N ASN A 471 22.50 -19.22 32.89
CA ASN A 471 22.84 -17.88 33.35
C ASN A 471 22.71 -16.83 32.25
N GLN A 472 23.04 -17.19 31.01
CA GLN A 472 22.83 -16.30 29.86
C GLN A 472 21.34 -16.08 29.60
N LEU A 473 20.49 -17.11 29.73
CA LEU A 473 19.03 -16.99 29.65
C LEU A 473 18.49 -16.04 30.73
N LYS A 474 18.91 -16.22 31.99
CA LYS A 474 18.58 -15.27 33.08
C LYS A 474 19.00 -13.86 32.72
N HIS A 475 20.24 -13.69 32.24
CA HIS A 475 20.78 -12.38 31.90
C HIS A 475 19.95 -11.65 30.83
N VAL A 476 19.52 -12.35 29.78
CA VAL A 476 18.73 -11.72 28.71
C VAL A 476 17.28 -11.46 29.09
N LEU A 477 16.64 -12.36 29.84
CA LEU A 477 15.23 -12.19 30.23
C LEU A 477 15.05 -11.19 31.36
N LEU A 478 16.02 -11.12 32.28
CA LEU A 478 16.04 -10.14 33.38
C LEU A 478 16.72 -8.83 33.00
N ASP A 479 17.15 -8.68 31.74
CA ASP A 479 17.75 -7.43 31.26
C ASP A 479 16.81 -6.24 31.47
N LYS A 480 17.39 -5.06 31.74
CA LYS A 480 16.63 -3.84 32.01
C LYS A 480 15.74 -3.43 30.83
N LYS A 481 16.20 -3.62 29.59
CA LYS A 481 15.41 -3.32 28.40
C LYS A 481 14.25 -4.31 28.27
N MET A 482 14.51 -5.61 28.38
CA MET A 482 13.47 -6.66 28.36
C MET A 482 12.39 -6.38 29.41
N SER A 483 12.80 -6.21 30.67
CA SER A 483 11.91 -5.92 31.80
C SER A 483 11.05 -4.67 31.60
N SER A 484 11.57 -3.68 30.87
CA SER A 484 10.85 -2.42 30.59
C SER A 484 9.78 -2.53 29.51
N ILE A 485 9.88 -3.53 28.63
CA ILE A 485 8.96 -3.68 27.49
C ILE A 485 8.02 -4.87 27.64
N ILE A 486 8.44 -5.93 28.35
CA ILE A 486 7.75 -7.22 28.35
C ILE A 486 6.29 -7.12 28.83
N GLY A 487 5.98 -6.24 29.78
CA GLY A 487 4.61 -6.05 30.28
C GLY A 487 3.61 -5.57 29.22
N ASN A 488 4.07 -4.84 28.20
CA ASN A 488 3.20 -4.31 27.15
C ASN A 488 2.72 -5.40 26.17
N PHE A 489 3.17 -6.65 26.30
CA PHE A 489 2.66 -7.77 25.51
C PHE A 489 1.49 -8.50 26.20
N SER A 490 1.18 -8.19 27.46
CA SER A 490 0.18 -8.90 28.29
C SER A 490 -1.25 -8.93 27.74
N THR A 491 -1.57 -8.10 26.76
CA THR A 491 -2.90 -7.98 26.15
C THR A 491 -3.09 -8.85 24.91
N ASN A 492 -2.07 -9.59 24.49
CA ASN A 492 -2.09 -10.42 23.28
C ASN A 492 -2.59 -9.67 22.04
N ARG A 493 -2.17 -8.41 21.86
CA ARG A 493 -2.58 -7.57 20.72
C ARG A 493 -1.64 -7.78 19.53
N THR A 494 -2.21 -7.78 18.33
CA THR A 494 -1.46 -7.81 17.07
C THR A 494 -1.73 -6.57 16.22
N THR A 495 -0.92 -6.35 15.20
CA THR A 495 -1.11 -5.29 14.20
C THR A 495 -1.55 -5.85 12.85
N CYS A 496 -2.12 -7.06 12.80
CA CYS A 496 -2.46 -7.75 11.55
C CYS A 496 -3.42 -6.96 10.65
N GLY A 497 -4.38 -6.25 11.22
CA GLY A 497 -5.28 -5.37 10.46
C GLY A 497 -4.54 -4.28 9.68
N LEU A 498 -3.43 -3.76 10.24
CA LEU A 498 -2.57 -2.82 9.54
C LEU A 498 -1.82 -3.50 8.40
N GLU A 499 -1.32 -4.73 8.58
CA GLU A 499 -0.63 -5.49 7.51
C GLU A 499 -1.52 -5.66 6.27
N LYS A 500 -2.81 -5.95 6.46
CA LYS A 500 -3.79 -5.98 5.36
C LYS A 500 -3.88 -4.63 4.64
N LEU A 501 -4.01 -3.53 5.38
CA LEU A 501 -4.06 -2.20 4.78
C LEU A 501 -2.76 -1.84 4.03
N VAL A 502 -1.59 -2.25 4.56
CA VAL A 502 -0.29 -2.04 3.88
C VAL A 502 -0.29 -2.71 2.50
N LYS A 503 -0.82 -3.93 2.40
CA LYS A 503 -0.93 -4.66 1.14
C LYS A 503 -1.77 -3.87 0.12
N TYR A 504 -2.92 -3.33 0.53
CA TYR A 504 -3.71 -2.44 -0.33
C TYR A 504 -2.90 -1.22 -0.77
N ILE A 505 -2.23 -0.53 0.15
CA ILE A 505 -1.42 0.66 -0.17
C ILE A 505 -0.35 0.32 -1.21
N SER A 506 0.32 -0.83 -1.08
CA SER A 506 1.38 -1.27 -1.99
C SER A 506 0.92 -1.44 -3.45
N VAL A 507 -0.36 -1.82 -3.68
CA VAL A 507 -0.95 -1.94 -5.02
C VAL A 507 -1.02 -0.57 -5.71
N TYR A 508 -1.43 0.47 -4.97
CA TYR A 508 -1.61 1.81 -5.53
C TYR A 508 -0.32 2.64 -5.53
N THR A 509 0.66 2.29 -4.67
CA THR A 509 1.94 3.00 -4.51
C THR A 509 3.14 2.10 -4.81
N SER A 510 3.17 1.51 -6.01
CA SER A 510 4.29 0.65 -6.43
C SER A 510 5.65 1.33 -6.28
N ASN A 511 6.60 0.63 -5.66
CA ASN A 511 7.97 1.09 -5.36
C ASN A 511 8.79 1.41 -6.62
N ASN A 512 8.35 0.95 -7.80
CA ASN A 512 9.07 1.17 -9.06
C ASN A 512 8.75 2.52 -9.72
N ASN A 513 7.86 3.31 -9.13
CA ASN A 513 7.39 4.57 -9.68
C ASN A 513 7.77 5.75 -8.78
N TYR A 514 8.02 6.90 -9.41
CA TYR A 514 8.15 8.17 -8.70
C TYR A 514 6.80 8.88 -8.65
N TYR A 515 6.45 9.42 -7.47
CA TYR A 515 5.21 10.15 -7.24
C TYR A 515 5.49 11.55 -6.70
N SER A 516 4.69 12.52 -7.13
CA SER A 516 4.59 13.79 -6.40
C SER A 516 3.92 13.56 -5.03
N PHE A 517 4.04 14.51 -4.10
CA PHE A 517 3.41 14.37 -2.79
C PHE A 517 1.88 14.24 -2.89
N GLU A 518 1.24 15.06 -3.71
CA GLU A 518 -0.21 15.02 -3.91
C GLU A 518 -0.66 13.75 -4.65
N GLU A 519 0.13 13.26 -5.61
CA GLU A 519 -0.18 11.98 -6.27
C GLU A 519 -0.07 10.80 -5.30
N TYR A 520 1.00 10.74 -4.52
CA TYR A 520 1.20 9.69 -3.52
C TYR A 520 0.06 9.70 -2.49
N LYS A 521 -0.28 10.88 -1.97
CA LYS A 521 -1.39 11.08 -1.03
C LYS A 521 -2.72 10.62 -1.62
N CYS A 522 -3.02 11.00 -2.85
CA CYS A 522 -4.21 10.55 -3.58
C CYS A 522 -4.28 9.02 -3.68
N ARG A 523 -3.18 8.38 -4.07
CA ARG A 523 -3.06 6.91 -4.21
C ARG A 523 -3.23 6.17 -2.88
N VAL A 524 -2.64 6.69 -1.80
CA VAL A 524 -2.85 6.13 -0.44
C VAL A 524 -4.33 6.22 -0.05
N TYR A 525 -5.00 7.34 -0.31
CA TYR A 525 -6.44 7.44 0.00
C TYR A 525 -7.31 6.54 -0.87
N LEU A 526 -6.97 6.32 -2.14
CA LEU A 526 -7.64 5.30 -2.95
C LEU A 526 -7.47 3.90 -2.38
N ALA A 527 -6.26 3.53 -1.96
CA ALA A 527 -6.01 2.25 -1.33
C ALA A 527 -6.83 2.06 -0.05
N VAL A 528 -6.97 3.13 0.74
CA VAL A 528 -7.79 3.14 1.95
C VAL A 528 -9.27 3.01 1.63
N LEU A 529 -9.76 3.70 0.60
CA LEU A 529 -11.15 3.56 0.14
C LEU A 529 -11.43 2.13 -0.36
N ASP A 530 -10.50 1.54 -1.11
CA ASP A 530 -10.58 0.14 -1.54
C ASP A 530 -10.61 -0.80 -0.32
N PHE A 531 -9.76 -0.58 0.67
CA PHE A 531 -9.75 -1.36 1.91
C PHE A 531 -11.08 -1.25 2.67
N ILE A 532 -11.58 -0.05 2.91
CA ILE A 532 -12.84 0.17 3.66
C ILE A 532 -14.02 -0.52 2.98
N ASN A 533 -14.07 -0.53 1.65
CA ASN A 533 -15.17 -1.17 0.91
C ASN A 533 -15.06 -2.71 0.84
N HIS A 534 -13.92 -3.30 1.21
CA HIS A 534 -13.66 -4.72 0.94
C HIS A 534 -13.02 -5.52 2.08
N HIS A 535 -12.59 -4.91 3.19
CA HIS A 535 -11.92 -5.63 4.27
C HIS A 535 -12.84 -6.59 5.05
N ASN A 536 -14.15 -6.36 5.02
CA ASN A 536 -15.18 -7.17 5.69
C ASN A 536 -16.05 -7.97 4.70
N LEU A 537 -15.49 -8.37 3.55
CA LEU A 537 -16.21 -9.23 2.60
C LEU A 537 -16.53 -10.59 3.25
N PRO A 538 -17.75 -11.11 3.05
CA PRO A 538 -18.14 -12.41 3.59
C PRO A 538 -17.40 -13.55 2.88
N ASN A 539 -17.43 -14.73 3.49
CA ASN A 539 -16.89 -15.94 2.88
C ASN A 539 -17.73 -16.33 1.66
N HIS A 540 -17.05 -16.67 0.58
CA HIS A 540 -17.66 -17.19 -0.63
C HIS A 540 -18.28 -18.56 -0.33
N VAL A 541 -19.55 -18.72 -0.74
CA VAL A 541 -20.29 -19.97 -0.65
C VAL A 541 -20.51 -20.57 -2.04
N ASP A 542 -20.46 -21.89 -2.13
CA ASP A 542 -20.77 -22.60 -3.38
C ASP A 542 -22.28 -22.70 -3.64
N ASP A 543 -22.65 -23.31 -4.78
CA ASP A 543 -24.06 -23.53 -5.17
C ASP A 543 -24.87 -24.35 -4.14
N GLN A 544 -24.20 -25.03 -3.20
CA GLN A 544 -24.82 -25.81 -2.13
C GLN A 544 -24.88 -25.05 -0.79
N GLY A 545 -24.40 -23.81 -0.76
CA GLY A 545 -24.36 -22.96 0.43
C GLY A 545 -23.21 -23.31 1.39
N GLN A 546 -22.18 -24.02 0.93
CA GLN A 546 -21.00 -24.35 1.74
C GLN A 546 -19.87 -23.35 1.50
N GLU A 547 -19.20 -22.93 2.57
CA GLU A 547 -18.02 -22.07 2.48
C GLU A 547 -16.91 -22.77 1.69
N THR A 548 -16.38 -22.07 0.70
CA THR A 548 -15.29 -22.58 -0.13
C THR A 548 -13.93 -22.20 0.44
N LEU A 549 -12.97 -23.09 0.32
CA LEU A 549 -11.59 -22.85 0.71
C LEU A 549 -10.73 -22.51 -0.51
N GLU A 550 -9.80 -21.59 -0.35
CA GLU A 550 -8.71 -21.32 -1.28
C GLU A 550 -7.38 -21.72 -0.67
N LYS A 551 -6.44 -22.10 -1.53
CA LYS A 551 -5.10 -22.50 -1.14
C LYS A 551 -4.15 -21.33 -1.34
N THR A 552 -3.61 -20.78 -0.27
CA THR A 552 -2.66 -19.66 -0.30
C THR A 552 -1.31 -20.05 0.24
N HIS A 553 -0.26 -19.42 -0.28
CA HIS A 553 1.10 -19.64 0.19
C HIS A 553 1.39 -18.68 1.34
N SER A 554 1.62 -19.21 2.53
CA SER A 554 2.01 -18.40 3.68
C SER A 554 3.49 -18.08 3.61
N SER A 555 3.83 -16.81 3.41
CA SER A 555 5.21 -16.31 3.51
C SER A 555 5.84 -16.57 4.88
N TYR A 556 5.03 -16.71 5.94
CA TYR A 556 5.48 -16.97 7.31
C TYR A 556 5.87 -18.43 7.57
N SER A 557 5.07 -19.39 7.12
CA SER A 557 5.37 -20.81 7.31
C SER A 557 6.16 -21.42 6.14
N SER A 558 6.29 -20.68 5.03
CA SER A 558 6.79 -21.18 3.75
C SER A 558 6.04 -22.44 3.29
N GLN A 559 4.76 -22.54 3.64
CA GLN A 559 3.89 -23.66 3.32
C GLN A 559 2.57 -23.17 2.72
N PHE A 560 1.92 -24.07 1.96
CA PHE A 560 0.57 -23.81 1.49
C PHE A 560 -0.45 -24.14 2.56
N GLU A 561 -1.36 -23.22 2.78
CA GLU A 561 -2.43 -23.32 3.77
C GLU A 561 -3.78 -23.15 3.06
N TYR A 562 -4.85 -23.70 3.66
CA TYR A 562 -6.21 -23.50 3.17
C TYR A 562 -6.90 -22.46 4.04
N GLN A 563 -7.53 -21.48 3.42
CA GLN A 563 -8.31 -20.44 4.09
C GLN A 563 -9.69 -20.32 3.45
N ASN A 564 -10.65 -19.75 4.17
CA ASN A 564 -11.94 -19.39 3.58
C ASN A 564 -11.71 -18.37 2.45
N LYS A 565 -12.17 -18.72 1.25
CA LYS A 565 -12.19 -17.81 0.12
C LYS A 565 -13.21 -16.71 0.41
N GLN A 566 -12.83 -15.44 0.25
CA GLN A 566 -13.78 -14.32 0.36
C GLN A 566 -14.52 -14.08 -0.96
N GLU A 567 -15.69 -13.45 -0.88
CA GLU A 567 -16.38 -12.95 -2.08
C GLU A 567 -15.51 -11.99 -2.90
N SER A 568 -15.77 -11.93 -4.21
CA SER A 568 -15.06 -11.02 -5.12
C SER A 568 -15.40 -9.55 -4.83
N LYS A 569 -14.39 -8.68 -4.96
CA LYS A 569 -14.56 -7.22 -4.88
C LYS A 569 -15.51 -6.70 -5.96
N GLN A 570 -16.49 -5.89 -5.57
CA GLN A 570 -17.54 -5.38 -6.47
C GLN A 570 -17.30 -3.93 -6.95
N TYR A 571 -16.32 -3.22 -6.37
CA TYR A 571 -15.91 -1.84 -6.75
C TYR A 571 -17.05 -0.81 -6.97
N LEU A 572 -18.20 -1.01 -6.32
CA LEU A 572 -19.42 -0.21 -6.54
C LEU A 572 -19.29 1.28 -6.19
N TYR A 573 -18.27 1.65 -5.42
CA TYR A 573 -17.99 3.04 -5.06
C TYR A 573 -17.30 3.81 -6.21
N LEU A 574 -16.57 3.13 -7.10
CA LEU A 574 -15.80 3.79 -8.18
C LEU A 574 -16.70 4.60 -9.14
N PRO A 575 -17.83 4.09 -9.65
CA PRO A 575 -18.71 4.88 -10.52
C PRO A 575 -19.22 6.17 -9.85
N ARG A 576 -19.49 6.13 -8.54
CA ARG A 576 -19.93 7.31 -7.78
C ARG A 576 -18.82 8.36 -7.66
N VAL A 577 -17.58 7.92 -7.52
CA VAL A 577 -16.41 8.81 -7.49
C VAL A 577 -16.18 9.44 -8.86
N VAL A 578 -16.26 8.65 -9.94
CA VAL A 578 -16.16 9.15 -11.33
C VAL A 578 -17.26 10.16 -11.64
N GLU A 579 -18.51 9.88 -11.25
CA GLU A 579 -19.64 10.81 -11.42
C GLU A 579 -19.35 12.17 -10.76
N LYS A 580 -18.80 12.18 -9.54
CA LYS A 580 -18.39 13.42 -8.84
C LYS A 580 -17.24 14.14 -9.55
N ILE A 581 -16.32 13.41 -10.17
CA ILE A 581 -15.21 13.98 -10.96
C ILE A 581 -15.72 14.62 -12.24
N VAL A 582 -16.56 13.92 -13.00
CA VAL A 582 -17.20 14.46 -14.22
C VAL A 582 -18.02 15.70 -13.88
N GLY A 583 -18.81 15.65 -12.80
CA GLY A 583 -19.57 16.81 -12.33
C GLY A 583 -18.69 18.00 -11.95
N ALA A 584 -17.49 17.78 -11.43
CA ALA A 584 -16.55 18.87 -11.15
C ALA A 584 -16.01 19.50 -12.44
N ALA A 585 -15.68 18.70 -13.45
CA ALA A 585 -15.21 19.17 -14.75
C ALA A 585 -16.29 19.97 -15.50
N LEU A 586 -17.57 19.61 -15.38
CA LEU A 586 -18.64 20.42 -15.98
C LEU A 586 -18.85 21.77 -15.27
N ASN A 587 -18.63 21.81 -13.95
CA ASN A 587 -18.92 22.98 -13.13
C ASN A 587 -17.78 24.02 -13.09
N SER A 588 -16.53 23.66 -13.43
CA SER A 588 -15.39 24.60 -13.44
C SER A 588 -15.63 25.82 -14.35
N LEU A 589 -16.51 25.68 -15.35
CA LEU A 589 -16.84 26.72 -16.33
C LEU A 589 -18.03 27.61 -15.90
N MET A 590 -18.90 27.12 -15.01
CA MET A 590 -20.08 27.87 -14.54
C MET A 590 -19.72 28.91 -13.47
N GLY A 591 -18.60 28.74 -12.77
CA GLY A 591 -18.11 29.68 -11.75
C GLY A 591 -17.27 30.85 -12.31
N GLY A 592 -17.04 30.89 -13.63
CA GLY A 592 -16.26 31.93 -14.32
C GLY A 592 -17.09 32.89 -15.19
N ARG A 593 -18.41 32.86 -15.12
CA ARG A 593 -19.31 33.77 -15.84
C ARG A 593 -19.95 34.81 -14.95
#